data_AF-A0A661N3R6-F1
#
_entry.id   AF-A0A661N3R6-F1
#
_cell.length_a   1.000
_cell.length_b   1.000
_cell.length_c   1.000
_cell.angle_alpha   90.00
_cell.angle_beta   90.00
_cell.angle_gamma   90.00
#
_symmetry.space_group_name_H-M   'P 1'
#
loop_
_entity.id
_entity.type
_entity.pdbx_description
1 polymer ?
#
loop_
_entity_poly.entity_id
_entity_poly.type
_entity_poly.pdbx_seq_one_letter_code
_entity_poly.pdbx_strand_id
1 'polypeptide(L)'
;MRVSLWALGALVAACGGGSSAAPAPATNESGCGGHPLSCEEVVARFLTDADEAHLVALDLDNECAAGRTDSCDALGVFLLEGEEVHHDPPRALRLLAATCERGGVSACRRLVTHVAGAPASDADGIGLEGGRTGCAAGDADSCAAAGALTYMGRGVERDRDAALVFYQRGCELGSDRGCRRVADHYVGRNDRASLVTLYRQMCDDDRARGCTLLGDLHARGGSDAERLEIGPLYERGCAGGDVDGCTHLGRALARGDHGVPPDAGRARELLEQACRVDDHHACAELGRVEELGIGGPANVERARSLYRRSCDHRNGIACYHLGLAARERRRGRDDEAVLDYFRRACDSGDIPRACGTLAYMYDTGEGAERSVERAEPLYHSACDGGHADSCMRLADLVEGDPTRAQSYRTAACEARIVEDRCETRAVPPRSYAGRVTAVRGRRTPREGAHCSVVYDAQADGGHCRLTVRCAGVALYGGADEAWTTCRVTGTSVVATDFETSPFDGSPQLMLDTEAGTLTVGDVSARPASSWVEVAVSAVP
;
A
#
# COMPACT_ATOMS: atom_id res chain seq x y z
N MET A 1 -42.09 3.48 11.61
CA MET A 1 -41.83 4.46 10.54
C MET A 1 -40.60 5.23 10.98
N ARG A 2 -39.48 5.04 10.28
CA ARG A 2 -38.16 5.54 10.68
C ARG A 2 -37.68 6.42 9.54
N VAL A 3 -37.71 7.74 9.75
CA VAL A 3 -36.92 8.69 8.98
C VAL A 3 -35.48 8.18 9.00
N SER A 4 -34.85 8.03 7.83
CA SER A 4 -33.48 7.56 7.78
C SER A 4 -32.58 8.59 8.48
N LEU A 5 -31.67 8.14 9.35
CA LEU A 5 -30.67 8.99 10.03
C LEU A 5 -29.82 9.81 9.03
N TRP A 6 -29.83 9.40 7.76
CA TRP A 6 -29.18 10.07 6.63
C TRP A 6 -29.93 11.32 6.15
N ALA A 7 -31.25 11.26 5.97
CA ALA A 7 -32.08 12.42 5.61
C ALA A 7 -32.01 13.52 6.70
N LEU A 8 -32.00 13.09 7.96
CA LEU A 8 -31.72 13.90 9.15
C LEU A 8 -30.36 14.63 9.07
N GLY A 9 -29.30 13.90 8.70
CA GLY A 9 -27.95 14.47 8.54
C GLY A 9 -27.84 15.46 7.38
N ALA A 10 -28.57 15.23 6.28
CA ALA A 10 -28.59 16.11 5.12
C ALA A 10 -29.30 17.45 5.41
N LEU A 11 -30.37 17.43 6.21
CA LEU A 11 -31.10 18.62 6.67
C LEU A 11 -30.28 19.43 7.69
N VAL A 12 -29.65 18.78 8.67
CA VAL A 12 -28.80 19.46 9.66
C VAL A 12 -27.56 20.09 9.02
N ALA A 13 -26.95 19.43 8.03
CA ALA A 13 -25.81 19.98 7.30
C ALA A 13 -26.18 21.16 6.38
N ALA A 14 -27.43 21.21 5.89
CA ALA A 14 -27.93 22.32 5.08
C ALA A 14 -28.21 23.59 5.92
N CYS A 15 -28.44 23.46 7.23
CA CYS A 15 -28.77 24.58 8.12
C CYS A 15 -27.59 25.17 8.92
N GLY A 16 -26.35 24.74 8.65
CA GLY A 16 -25.13 25.41 9.13
C GLY A 16 -24.51 24.78 10.38
N GLY A 17 -23.41 24.05 10.16
CA GLY A 17 -22.46 23.66 11.19
C GLY A 17 -21.05 24.13 10.83
N GLY A 18 -20.74 25.40 11.13
CA GLY A 18 -19.39 25.96 11.10
C GLY A 18 -18.96 26.31 12.52
N SER A 19 -17.86 25.71 12.98
CA SER A 19 -17.31 25.83 14.33
C SER A 19 -16.69 27.21 14.65
N SER A 20 -16.89 27.64 15.91
CA SER A 20 -16.09 28.57 16.73
C SER A 20 -15.94 30.04 16.30
N ALA A 21 -16.84 30.91 16.79
CA ALA A 21 -16.53 32.27 17.26
C ALA A 21 -17.66 32.80 18.18
N ALA A 22 -17.31 33.62 19.16
CA ALA A 22 -18.14 34.14 20.27
C ALA A 22 -19.47 34.83 19.85
N PRO A 23 -20.48 34.94 20.75
CA PRO A 23 -21.83 35.36 20.37
C PRO A 23 -21.92 36.87 20.12
N ALA A 24 -22.31 37.26 18.92
CA ALA A 24 -22.76 38.62 18.60
C ALA A 24 -24.25 38.79 18.99
N PRO A 25 -24.71 40.00 19.33
CA PRO A 25 -26.03 40.20 19.94
C PRO A 25 -27.14 39.96 18.91
N ALA A 26 -28.18 39.27 19.36
CA ALA A 26 -29.37 38.90 18.61
C ALA A 26 -30.05 40.14 17.98
N THR A 27 -29.92 40.27 16.67
CA THR A 27 -30.86 41.01 15.83
C THR A 27 -31.89 40.03 15.28
N ASN A 28 -33.15 40.45 15.32
CA ASN A 28 -34.36 39.64 15.23
C ASN A 28 -34.68 39.12 13.80
N GLU A 29 -33.73 38.44 13.14
CA GLU A 29 -33.87 37.83 11.80
C GLU A 29 -33.60 36.31 11.81
N SER A 30 -33.79 35.65 12.95
CA SER A 30 -33.46 34.23 13.15
C SER A 30 -34.66 33.31 12.89
N GLY A 31 -35.14 33.29 11.65
CA GLY A 31 -36.09 32.30 11.16
C GLY A 31 -35.54 31.70 9.87
N CYS A 32 -35.77 30.41 9.62
CA CYS A 32 -35.38 29.80 8.35
C CYS A 32 -36.08 30.57 7.22
N GLY A 33 -35.34 31.36 6.42
CA GLY A 33 -35.90 32.08 5.28
C GLY A 33 -37.04 33.05 5.60
N GLY A 34 -37.05 33.73 6.76
CA GLY A 34 -38.11 34.71 7.11
C GLY A 34 -39.43 34.08 7.59
N HIS A 35 -39.43 32.78 7.86
CA HIS A 35 -40.49 32.11 8.61
C HIS A 35 -40.44 32.53 10.09
N PRO A 36 -41.56 32.58 10.83
CA PRO A 36 -41.53 32.80 12.29
C PRO A 36 -40.88 31.65 13.07
N LEU A 37 -40.53 30.55 12.40
CA LEU A 37 -39.88 29.37 12.97
C LEU A 37 -38.41 29.31 12.55
N SER A 38 -37.56 28.90 13.48
CA SER A 38 -36.16 28.56 13.25
C SER A 38 -36.01 27.33 12.34
N CYS A 39 -34.86 27.19 11.67
CA CYS A 39 -34.58 25.98 10.89
C CYS A 39 -34.63 24.70 11.73
N GLU A 40 -34.31 24.82 13.03
CA GLU A 40 -34.39 23.73 14.00
C GLU A 40 -35.86 23.31 14.27
N GLU A 41 -36.80 24.25 14.26
CA GLU A 41 -38.24 23.98 14.38
C GLU A 41 -38.85 23.37 13.12
N VAL A 42 -38.37 23.75 11.93
CA VAL A 42 -38.81 23.14 10.64
C VAL A 42 -38.36 21.68 10.57
N VAL A 43 -37.12 21.39 10.98
CA VAL A 43 -36.59 20.03 11.10
C VAL A 43 -37.33 19.24 12.20
N ALA A 44 -37.65 19.87 13.34
CA ALA A 44 -38.43 19.22 14.40
C ALA A 44 -39.87 18.87 13.96
N ARG A 45 -40.46 19.68 13.07
CA ARG A 45 -41.79 19.42 12.49
C ARG A 45 -41.76 18.23 11.51
N PHE A 46 -40.71 18.14 10.69
CA PHE A 46 -40.44 16.98 9.84
C PHE A 46 -40.23 15.68 10.64
N LEU A 47 -39.63 15.79 11.83
CA LEU A 47 -39.43 14.62 12.72
C LEU A 47 -40.70 14.15 13.41
N THR A 48 -41.77 14.94 13.39
CA THR A 48 -43.00 14.65 14.14
C THR A 48 -44.17 14.20 13.27
N ASP A 49 -44.21 14.50 11.96
CA ASP A 49 -45.28 14.00 11.08
C ASP A 49 -44.86 13.86 9.60
N ALA A 50 -44.78 12.62 9.10
CA ALA A 50 -44.51 12.27 7.70
C ALA A 50 -45.61 12.76 6.73
N ASP A 51 -46.80 13.05 7.24
CA ASP A 51 -47.95 13.45 6.44
C ASP A 51 -47.82 14.89 5.88
N GLU A 52 -46.88 15.73 6.36
CA GLU A 52 -46.68 17.12 5.92
C GLU A 52 -45.56 17.30 4.86
N ALA A 53 -44.83 16.25 4.44
CA ALA A 53 -43.70 16.39 3.52
C ALA A 53 -44.05 17.05 2.17
N HIS A 54 -45.27 16.81 1.68
CA HIS A 54 -45.78 17.45 0.46
C HIS A 54 -45.97 18.98 0.61
N LEU A 55 -46.31 19.47 1.81
CA LEU A 55 -46.43 20.91 2.10
C LEU A 55 -45.05 21.55 2.15
N VAL A 56 -44.08 20.89 2.78
CA VAL A 56 -42.69 21.35 2.81
C VAL A 56 -42.11 21.45 1.41
N ALA A 57 -42.33 20.44 0.55
CA ALA A 57 -41.87 20.50 -0.83
C ALA A 57 -42.57 21.60 -1.65
N LEU A 58 -43.84 21.86 -1.40
CA LEU A 58 -44.57 22.97 -2.03
C LEU A 58 -44.00 24.33 -1.61
N ASP A 59 -43.70 24.50 -0.33
CA ASP A 59 -43.07 25.72 0.18
C ASP A 59 -41.69 25.89 -0.44
N LEU A 60 -40.83 24.87 -0.40
CA LEU A 60 -39.51 24.88 -1.02
C LEU A 60 -39.57 25.21 -2.52
N ASP A 61 -40.60 24.74 -3.25
CA ASP A 61 -40.81 25.05 -4.66
C ASP A 61 -41.14 26.54 -4.88
N ASN A 62 -42.03 27.12 -4.06
CA ASN A 62 -42.33 28.54 -4.10
C ASN A 62 -41.09 29.40 -3.76
N GLU A 63 -40.33 29.00 -2.75
CA GLU A 63 -39.11 29.69 -2.33
C GLU A 63 -38.00 29.61 -3.37
N CYS A 64 -37.85 28.44 -4.00
CA CYS A 64 -36.90 28.22 -5.08
C CYS A 64 -37.28 29.06 -6.31
N ALA A 65 -38.57 29.13 -6.65
CA ALA A 65 -39.09 30.01 -7.70
C ALA A 65 -38.84 31.49 -7.40
N ALA A 66 -38.79 31.89 -6.12
CA ALA A 66 -38.39 33.22 -5.67
C ALA A 66 -36.86 33.46 -5.73
N GLY A 67 -36.08 32.46 -6.16
CA GLY A 67 -34.65 32.58 -6.42
C GLY A 67 -33.73 32.11 -5.29
N ARG A 68 -34.27 31.57 -4.19
CA ARG A 68 -33.45 31.10 -3.05
C ARG A 68 -32.73 29.81 -3.39
N THR A 69 -31.39 29.85 -3.37
CA THR A 69 -30.54 28.71 -3.76
C THR A 69 -30.64 27.55 -2.78
N ASP A 70 -30.74 27.82 -1.48
CA ASP A 70 -30.78 26.78 -0.45
C ASP A 70 -32.09 25.99 -0.53
N SER A 71 -33.21 26.67 -0.77
CA SER A 71 -34.52 26.03 -1.00
C SER A 71 -34.53 25.21 -2.28
N CYS A 72 -33.83 25.67 -3.34
CA CYS A 72 -33.65 24.90 -4.56
C CYS A 72 -32.77 23.65 -4.37
N ASP A 73 -31.69 23.74 -3.58
CA ASP A 73 -30.83 22.59 -3.25
C ASP A 73 -31.61 21.55 -2.46
N ALA A 74 -32.34 21.97 -1.42
CA ALA A 74 -33.19 21.11 -0.61
C ALA A 74 -34.28 20.43 -1.45
N LEU A 75 -35.03 21.20 -2.25
CA LEU A 75 -36.05 20.64 -3.15
C LEU A 75 -35.46 19.62 -4.13
N GLY A 76 -34.24 19.87 -4.63
CA GLY A 76 -33.52 18.92 -5.48
C GLY A 76 -33.32 17.56 -4.79
N VAL A 77 -32.95 17.56 -3.51
CA VAL A 77 -32.81 16.32 -2.71
C VAL A 77 -34.16 15.61 -2.58
N PHE A 78 -35.22 16.33 -2.19
CA PHE A 78 -36.57 15.77 -2.06
C PHE A 78 -37.03 15.07 -3.34
N LEU A 79 -36.83 15.69 -4.50
CA LEU A 79 -37.22 15.13 -5.79
C LEU A 79 -36.35 13.94 -6.24
N LEU A 80 -35.09 13.85 -5.79
CA LEU A 80 -34.20 12.71 -6.05
C LEU A 80 -34.51 11.50 -5.16
N GLU A 81 -34.90 11.71 -3.91
CA GLU A 81 -35.18 10.63 -2.97
C GLU A 81 -36.62 10.11 -3.15
N GLY A 82 -37.58 11.00 -3.41
CA GLY A 82 -38.97 10.62 -3.62
C GLY A 82 -39.66 10.06 -2.38
N GLU A 83 -39.06 10.23 -1.19
CA GLU A 83 -39.71 9.89 0.08
C GLU A 83 -40.81 10.93 0.34
N GLU A 84 -42.07 10.47 0.40
CA GLU A 84 -43.24 11.28 0.77
C GLU A 84 -43.62 12.41 -0.21
N VAL A 85 -42.86 12.56 -1.31
CA VAL A 85 -43.11 13.47 -2.44
C VAL A 85 -42.97 12.74 -3.78
N HIS A 86 -43.47 13.32 -4.87
CA HIS A 86 -43.34 12.72 -6.20
C HIS A 86 -41.86 12.70 -6.65
N HIS A 87 -41.27 11.51 -6.73
CA HIS A 87 -39.93 11.28 -7.28
C HIS A 87 -39.82 11.79 -8.73
N ASP A 88 -38.99 12.80 -8.96
CA ASP A 88 -38.76 13.41 -10.28
C ASP A 88 -37.27 13.79 -10.46
N PRO A 89 -36.40 12.78 -10.72
CA PRO A 89 -34.98 13.03 -10.94
C PRO A 89 -34.68 13.99 -12.10
N PRO A 90 -35.36 13.93 -13.26
CA PRO A 90 -35.12 14.89 -14.34
C PRO A 90 -35.36 16.35 -13.93
N ARG A 91 -36.38 16.63 -13.11
CA ARG A 91 -36.59 17.97 -12.56
C ARG A 91 -35.53 18.32 -11.52
N ALA A 92 -35.21 17.39 -10.62
CA ALA A 92 -34.22 17.59 -9.57
C ALA A 92 -32.85 17.96 -10.14
N LEU A 93 -32.37 17.22 -11.14
CA LEU A 93 -31.05 17.44 -11.74
C LEU A 93 -30.95 18.80 -12.45
N ARG A 94 -32.02 19.23 -13.14
CA ARG A 94 -32.10 20.58 -13.73
C ARG A 94 -32.08 21.66 -12.67
N LEU A 95 -32.78 21.44 -11.54
CA LEU A 95 -32.83 22.38 -10.43
C LEU A 95 -31.47 22.53 -9.75
N LEU A 96 -30.78 21.42 -9.50
CA LEU A 96 -29.45 21.40 -8.93
C LEU A 96 -28.42 22.04 -9.88
N ALA A 97 -28.52 21.79 -11.19
CA ALA A 97 -27.66 22.43 -12.18
C ALA A 97 -27.82 23.96 -12.20
N ALA A 98 -29.05 24.45 -12.27
CA ALA A 98 -29.33 25.89 -12.22
C ALA A 98 -28.90 26.54 -10.89
N THR A 99 -28.90 25.78 -9.79
CA THR A 99 -28.44 26.25 -8.49
C THR A 99 -26.91 26.27 -8.42
N CYS A 100 -26.25 25.27 -8.98
CA CYS A 100 -24.80 25.21 -9.15
C CYS A 100 -24.27 26.40 -9.96
N GLU A 101 -24.89 26.72 -11.10
CA GLU A 101 -24.53 27.86 -11.95
C GLU A 101 -24.65 29.21 -11.24
N ARG A 102 -25.56 29.32 -10.26
CA ARG A 102 -25.73 30.51 -9.42
C ARG A 102 -24.75 30.58 -8.23
N GLY A 103 -23.79 29.66 -8.16
CA GLY A 103 -22.76 29.62 -7.11
C GLY A 103 -23.08 28.67 -5.94
N GLY A 104 -24.15 27.86 -6.04
CA GLY A 104 -24.48 26.85 -5.03
C GLY A 104 -23.54 25.64 -5.11
N VAL A 105 -22.40 25.71 -4.40
CA VAL A 105 -21.37 24.65 -4.42
C VAL A 105 -21.91 23.30 -3.91
N SER A 106 -22.79 23.30 -2.91
CA SER A 106 -23.46 22.08 -2.42
C SER A 106 -24.28 21.41 -3.52
N ALA A 107 -25.02 22.19 -4.31
CA ALA A 107 -25.82 21.71 -5.43
C ALA A 107 -24.93 21.14 -6.54
N CYS A 108 -23.79 21.79 -6.85
CA CYS A 108 -22.79 21.26 -7.78
C CYS A 108 -22.32 19.86 -7.35
N ARG A 109 -21.93 19.72 -6.08
CA ARG A 109 -21.45 18.46 -5.50
C ARG A 109 -22.52 17.38 -5.54
N ARG A 110 -23.75 17.67 -5.12
CA ARG A 110 -24.86 16.70 -5.14
C ARG A 110 -25.18 16.24 -6.56
N LEU A 111 -25.26 17.18 -7.51
CA LEU A 111 -25.50 16.89 -8.91
C LEU A 111 -24.46 15.91 -9.48
N VAL A 112 -23.17 16.25 -9.37
CA VAL A 112 -22.11 15.42 -9.96
C VAL A 112 -21.96 14.08 -9.24
N THR A 113 -22.10 14.04 -7.92
CA THR A 113 -21.98 12.79 -7.15
C THR A 113 -23.15 11.85 -7.42
N HIS A 114 -24.37 12.36 -7.53
CA HIS A 114 -25.53 11.57 -7.92
C HIS A 114 -25.35 10.98 -9.32
N VAL A 115 -25.01 11.83 -10.30
CA VAL A 115 -24.80 11.39 -11.68
C VAL A 115 -23.66 10.37 -11.77
N ALA A 116 -22.51 10.62 -11.11
CA ALA A 116 -21.38 9.69 -11.11
C ALA A 116 -21.70 8.32 -10.47
N GLY A 117 -22.63 8.27 -9.50
CA GLY A 117 -23.10 7.03 -8.87
C GLY A 117 -24.20 6.29 -9.65
N ALA A 118 -24.92 6.98 -10.54
CA ALA A 118 -25.98 6.40 -11.35
C ALA A 118 -25.44 5.72 -12.63
N PRO A 119 -26.21 4.81 -13.27
CA PRO A 119 -25.92 4.32 -14.62
C PRO A 119 -25.80 5.47 -15.64
N ALA A 120 -25.04 5.24 -16.70
CA ALA A 120 -24.86 6.23 -17.77
C ALA A 120 -26.21 6.65 -18.37
N SER A 121 -26.40 7.96 -18.54
CA SER A 121 -27.64 8.55 -19.02
C SER A 121 -27.38 9.91 -19.69
N ASP A 122 -28.42 10.51 -20.28
CA ASP A 122 -28.35 11.84 -20.87
C ASP A 122 -28.03 12.95 -19.85
N ALA A 123 -28.18 12.66 -18.55
CA ALA A 123 -27.80 13.58 -17.48
C ALA A 123 -26.28 13.67 -17.26
N ASP A 124 -25.48 12.78 -17.85
CA ASP A 124 -24.03 12.72 -17.65
C ASP A 124 -23.33 14.02 -18.04
N GLY A 125 -23.80 14.70 -19.10
CA GLY A 125 -23.28 15.98 -19.55
C GLY A 125 -23.48 17.09 -18.52
N ILE A 126 -24.71 17.24 -18.03
CA ILE A 126 -25.08 18.24 -17.00
C ILE A 126 -24.34 17.94 -15.69
N GLY A 127 -24.22 16.67 -15.33
CA GLY A 127 -23.46 16.23 -14.16
C GLY A 127 -21.98 16.61 -14.24
N LEU A 128 -21.34 16.37 -15.40
CA LEU A 128 -19.93 16.72 -15.62
C LEU A 128 -19.71 18.24 -15.58
N GLU A 129 -20.61 19.03 -16.18
CA GLU A 129 -20.52 20.49 -16.13
C GLU A 129 -20.68 21.01 -14.70
N GLY A 130 -21.67 20.51 -13.95
CA GLY A 130 -21.82 20.80 -12.53
C GLY A 130 -20.57 20.44 -11.71
N GLY A 131 -19.96 19.29 -12.00
CA GLY A 131 -18.70 18.86 -11.39
C GLY A 131 -17.51 19.78 -11.70
N ARG A 132 -17.41 20.27 -12.94
CA ARG A 132 -16.38 21.25 -13.35
C ARG A 132 -16.57 22.57 -12.62
N THR A 133 -17.80 23.06 -12.54
CA THR A 133 -18.14 24.29 -11.83
C THR A 133 -17.85 24.18 -10.34
N GLY A 134 -18.29 23.09 -9.69
CA GLY A 134 -18.00 22.84 -8.28
C GLY A 134 -16.49 22.71 -8.01
N CYS A 135 -15.76 22.02 -8.89
CA CYS A 135 -14.31 21.89 -8.77
C CYS A 135 -13.59 23.24 -8.92
N ALA A 136 -14.00 24.07 -9.88
CA ALA A 136 -13.48 25.42 -10.06
C ALA A 136 -13.77 26.32 -8.83
N ALA A 137 -14.88 26.07 -8.14
CA ALA A 137 -15.23 26.73 -6.87
C ALA A 137 -14.46 26.18 -5.64
N GLY A 138 -13.56 25.20 -5.82
CA GLY A 138 -12.74 24.66 -4.74
C GLY A 138 -13.35 23.48 -3.98
N ASP A 139 -14.43 22.86 -4.49
CA ASP A 139 -15.01 21.67 -3.88
C ASP A 139 -14.27 20.40 -4.28
N ALA A 140 -13.64 19.76 -3.30
CA ALA A 140 -12.77 18.60 -3.49
C ALA A 140 -13.51 17.37 -4.05
N ASP A 141 -14.75 17.14 -3.58
CA ASP A 141 -15.59 16.02 -4.01
C ASP A 141 -16.09 16.21 -5.45
N SER A 142 -16.44 17.44 -5.81
CA SER A 142 -16.81 17.79 -7.19
C SER A 142 -15.67 17.55 -8.15
N CYS A 143 -14.43 17.90 -7.78
CA CYS A 143 -13.24 17.57 -8.57
C CYS A 143 -13.10 16.05 -8.74
N ALA A 144 -13.18 15.27 -7.65
CA ALA A 144 -13.05 13.82 -7.72
C ALA A 144 -14.15 13.17 -8.57
N ALA A 145 -15.39 13.66 -8.49
CA ALA A 145 -16.51 13.13 -9.26
C ALA A 145 -16.44 13.53 -10.76
N ALA A 146 -16.01 14.76 -11.07
CA ALA A 146 -15.75 15.19 -12.45
C ALA A 146 -14.63 14.36 -13.09
N GLY A 147 -13.57 14.07 -12.33
CA GLY A 147 -12.51 13.16 -12.73
C GLY A 147 -13.05 11.75 -13.02
N ALA A 148 -13.98 11.24 -12.21
CA ALA A 148 -14.61 9.94 -12.42
C ALA A 148 -15.44 9.88 -13.71
N LEU A 149 -16.29 10.89 -13.96
CA LEU A 149 -17.06 10.98 -15.20
C LEU A 149 -16.15 11.06 -16.43
N THR A 150 -15.11 11.88 -16.38
CA THR A 150 -14.12 12.01 -17.47
C THR A 150 -13.34 10.71 -17.71
N TYR A 151 -12.92 10.03 -16.64
CA TYR A 151 -12.21 8.75 -16.70
C TYR A 151 -13.06 7.65 -17.34
N MET A 152 -14.37 7.66 -17.07
CA MET A 152 -15.33 6.71 -17.63
C MET A 152 -15.81 7.08 -19.04
N GLY A 153 -15.58 8.32 -19.49
CA GLY A 153 -16.15 8.83 -20.74
C GLY A 153 -17.66 9.08 -20.66
N ARG A 154 -18.13 9.56 -19.51
CA ARG A 154 -19.54 9.87 -19.25
C ARG A 154 -19.75 11.38 -19.37
N GLY A 155 -20.59 11.79 -20.33
CA GLY A 155 -20.81 13.20 -20.66
C GLY A 155 -19.66 13.85 -21.45
N VAL A 156 -18.61 13.08 -21.76
CA VAL A 156 -17.44 13.50 -22.55
C VAL A 156 -16.76 12.27 -23.15
N GLU A 157 -15.95 12.45 -24.19
CA GLU A 157 -15.05 11.38 -24.66
C GLU A 157 -14.10 10.94 -23.54
N ARG A 158 -13.85 9.64 -23.44
CA ARG A 158 -13.03 9.06 -22.38
C ARG A 158 -11.60 9.55 -22.47
N ASP A 159 -11.16 10.27 -21.45
CA ASP A 159 -9.79 10.79 -21.35
C ASP A 159 -9.22 10.55 -19.93
N ARG A 160 -8.20 9.70 -19.85
CA ARG A 160 -7.57 9.33 -18.58
C ARG A 160 -6.61 10.40 -18.06
N ASP A 161 -5.95 11.13 -18.96
CA ASP A 161 -4.99 12.15 -18.56
C ASP A 161 -5.73 13.43 -18.15
N ALA A 162 -6.82 13.80 -18.84
CA ALA A 162 -7.71 14.88 -18.38
C ALA A 162 -8.39 14.55 -17.05
N ALA A 163 -8.78 13.29 -16.83
CA ALA A 163 -9.31 12.85 -15.53
C ALA A 163 -8.28 13.00 -14.39
N LEU A 164 -7.00 12.73 -14.67
CA LEU A 164 -5.93 12.87 -13.68
C LEU A 164 -5.81 14.31 -13.18
N VAL A 165 -5.97 15.31 -14.05
CA VAL A 165 -5.94 16.73 -13.67
C VAL A 165 -7.02 17.04 -12.62
N PHE A 166 -8.23 16.53 -12.81
CA PHE A 166 -9.31 16.68 -11.82
C PHE A 166 -8.99 15.96 -10.50
N TYR A 167 -8.41 14.76 -10.55
CA TYR A 167 -8.03 14.03 -9.34
C TYR A 167 -6.88 14.70 -8.59
N GLN A 168 -5.89 15.27 -9.29
CA GLN A 168 -4.80 16.05 -8.71
C GLN A 168 -5.36 17.28 -7.99
N ARG A 169 -6.23 18.04 -8.67
CA ARG A 169 -6.89 19.19 -8.06
C ARG A 169 -7.74 18.79 -6.86
N GLY A 170 -8.51 17.72 -6.97
CA GLY A 170 -9.29 17.17 -5.85
C GLY A 170 -8.39 16.79 -4.68
N CYS A 171 -7.22 16.19 -4.94
CA CYS A 171 -6.27 15.81 -3.90
C CYS A 171 -5.65 17.03 -3.20
N GLU A 172 -5.27 18.07 -3.95
CA GLU A 172 -4.79 19.35 -3.39
C GLU A 172 -5.84 20.01 -2.49
N LEU A 173 -7.13 19.85 -2.81
CA LEU A 173 -8.25 20.34 -2.02
C LEU A 173 -8.63 19.40 -0.85
N GLY A 174 -7.89 18.31 -0.64
CA GLY A 174 -8.10 17.38 0.47
C GLY A 174 -9.03 16.19 0.18
N SER A 175 -9.39 15.93 -1.07
CA SER A 175 -10.18 14.73 -1.42
C SER A 175 -9.33 13.46 -1.34
N ASP A 176 -9.60 12.61 -0.36
CA ASP A 176 -9.00 11.27 -0.25
C ASP A 176 -9.27 10.42 -1.50
N ARG A 177 -10.48 10.54 -2.07
CA ARG A 177 -10.82 9.84 -3.33
C ARG A 177 -9.95 10.34 -4.48
N GLY A 178 -9.74 11.65 -4.58
CA GLY A 178 -8.81 12.26 -5.55
C GLY A 178 -7.39 11.74 -5.36
N CYS A 179 -6.84 11.85 -4.15
CA CYS A 179 -5.48 11.40 -3.85
C CYS A 179 -5.26 9.92 -4.13
N ARG A 180 -6.22 9.05 -3.80
CA ARG A 180 -6.13 7.63 -4.12
C ARG A 180 -6.06 7.39 -5.63
N ARG A 181 -6.84 8.12 -6.44
CA ARG A 181 -6.79 7.97 -7.90
C ARG A 181 -5.48 8.46 -8.50
N VAL A 182 -4.89 9.52 -7.95
CA VAL A 182 -3.55 9.98 -8.31
C VAL A 182 -2.49 8.93 -7.92
N ALA A 183 -2.60 8.35 -6.73
CA ALA A 183 -1.70 7.29 -6.28
C ALA A 183 -1.81 6.04 -7.16
N ASP A 184 -3.03 5.55 -7.45
CA ASP A 184 -3.28 4.41 -8.35
C ASP A 184 -2.61 4.62 -9.72
N HIS A 185 -2.68 5.86 -10.22
CA HIS A 185 -2.06 6.23 -11.49
C HIS A 185 -0.53 6.10 -11.46
N TYR A 186 0.12 6.59 -10.39
CA TYR A 186 1.58 6.46 -10.26
C TYR A 186 2.01 5.02 -9.97
N VAL A 187 1.24 4.25 -9.19
CA VAL A 187 1.48 2.82 -8.96
C VAL A 187 1.43 2.05 -10.29
N GLY A 188 0.42 2.30 -11.13
CA GLY A 188 0.28 1.65 -12.44
C GLY A 188 1.42 1.96 -13.42
N ARG A 189 2.14 3.07 -13.22
CA ARG A 189 3.34 3.45 -14.00
C ARG A 189 4.65 3.08 -13.32
N ASN A 190 4.59 2.47 -12.14
CA ASN A 190 5.73 2.20 -11.27
C ASN A 190 6.56 3.48 -10.97
N ASP A 191 5.89 4.63 -10.86
CA ASP A 191 6.51 5.93 -10.62
C ASP A 191 6.61 6.21 -9.11
N ARG A 192 7.63 5.61 -8.49
CA ARG A 192 7.91 5.78 -7.07
C ARG A 192 8.21 7.23 -6.69
N ALA A 193 8.88 8.00 -7.56
CA ALA A 193 9.30 9.36 -7.26
C ALA A 193 8.09 10.29 -7.09
N SER A 194 7.10 10.15 -7.99
CA SER A 194 5.84 10.89 -7.87
C SER A 194 5.02 10.44 -6.66
N LEU A 195 5.02 9.15 -6.32
CA LEU A 195 4.36 8.65 -5.08
C LEU A 195 4.98 9.23 -3.80
N VAL A 196 6.32 9.28 -3.72
CA VAL A 196 7.01 9.89 -2.57
C VAL A 196 6.61 11.36 -2.43
N THR A 197 6.60 12.10 -3.55
CA THR A 197 6.20 13.51 -3.56
C THR A 197 4.76 13.69 -3.10
N LEU A 198 3.83 12.89 -3.66
CA LEU A 198 2.41 12.93 -3.31
C LEU A 198 2.20 12.65 -1.81
N TYR A 199 2.70 11.52 -1.30
CA TYR A 199 2.47 11.16 0.10
C TYR A 199 3.17 12.10 1.09
N ARG A 200 4.33 12.66 0.72
CA ARG A 200 4.98 13.71 1.52
C ARG A 200 4.12 14.96 1.59
N GLN A 201 3.60 15.45 0.46
CA GLN A 201 2.65 16.56 0.46
C GLN A 201 1.43 16.26 1.34
N MET A 202 0.84 15.06 1.21
CA MET A 202 -0.28 14.67 2.08
C MET A 202 0.08 14.72 3.56
N CYS A 203 1.24 14.18 3.92
CA CYS A 203 1.73 14.19 5.29
C CYS A 203 1.98 15.61 5.83
N ASP A 204 2.50 16.51 4.99
CA ASP A 204 2.81 17.90 5.35
C ASP A 204 1.56 18.79 5.42
N ASP A 205 0.48 18.43 4.71
CA ASP A 205 -0.85 19.05 4.84
C ASP A 205 -1.64 18.53 6.07
N ASP A 206 -0.95 17.98 7.08
CA ASP A 206 -1.51 17.37 8.30
C ASP A 206 -2.51 16.23 8.05
N ARG A 207 -2.49 15.60 6.87
CA ARG A 207 -3.29 14.42 6.57
C ARG A 207 -2.54 13.18 7.03
N ALA A 208 -2.85 12.74 8.24
CA ALA A 208 -2.23 11.62 8.95
C ALA A 208 -1.95 10.39 8.06
N ARG A 209 -2.92 9.99 7.25
CA ARG A 209 -2.81 8.87 6.32
C ARG A 209 -1.67 9.02 5.30
N GLY A 210 -1.37 10.24 4.87
CA GLY A 210 -0.24 10.54 4.00
C GLY A 210 1.10 10.14 4.63
N CYS A 211 1.27 10.39 5.93
CA CYS A 211 2.47 9.98 6.65
C CYS A 211 2.59 8.46 6.73
N THR A 212 1.50 7.76 7.05
CA THR A 212 1.47 6.29 7.07
C THR A 212 1.80 5.69 5.70
N LEU A 213 1.19 6.21 4.64
CA LEU A 213 1.44 5.74 3.27
C LEU A 213 2.88 6.00 2.81
N LEU A 214 3.49 7.12 3.21
CA LEU A 214 4.89 7.40 2.94
C LEU A 214 5.82 6.44 3.70
N GLY A 215 5.53 6.20 4.99
CA GLY A 215 6.27 5.23 5.81
C GLY A 215 6.24 3.82 5.20
N ASP A 216 5.06 3.40 4.73
CA ASP A 216 4.86 2.14 4.02
C ASP A 216 5.64 2.05 2.71
N LEU A 217 5.64 3.12 1.93
CA LEU A 217 6.40 3.18 0.69
C LEU A 217 7.90 3.09 0.96
N HIS A 218 8.39 3.68 2.04
CA HIS A 218 9.77 3.54 2.49
C HIS A 218 10.07 2.14 3.04
N ALA A 219 9.16 1.51 3.78
CA ALA A 219 9.32 0.14 4.27
C ALA A 219 9.45 -0.88 3.13
N ARG A 220 8.75 -0.68 2.01
CA ARG A 220 8.76 -1.57 0.82
C ARG A 220 9.92 -1.35 -0.17
N GLY A 221 10.95 -0.58 0.18
CA GLY A 221 12.12 -0.42 -0.71
C GLY A 221 12.79 0.95 -0.68
N GLY A 222 12.71 1.65 0.44
CA GLY A 222 13.41 2.91 0.68
C GLY A 222 14.93 2.75 0.73
N SER A 223 15.62 3.85 0.43
CA SER A 223 17.03 4.06 0.75
C SER A 223 17.29 3.98 2.26
N ASP A 224 18.57 3.92 2.64
CA ASP A 224 18.94 3.91 4.07
C ASP A 224 18.48 5.18 4.80
N ALA A 225 18.50 6.33 4.12
CA ALA A 225 17.99 7.59 4.67
C ALA A 225 16.47 7.54 4.88
N GLU A 226 15.71 7.14 3.86
CA GLU A 226 14.25 7.00 3.95
C GLU A 226 13.83 5.97 5.02
N ARG A 227 14.64 4.94 5.26
CA ARG A 227 14.38 3.96 6.31
C ARG A 227 14.35 4.59 7.70
N LEU A 228 15.21 5.57 7.96
CA LEU A 228 15.25 6.29 9.24
C LEU A 228 14.04 7.22 9.42
N GLU A 229 13.34 7.58 8.34
CA GLU A 229 12.11 8.38 8.39
C GLU A 229 10.87 7.55 8.78
N ILE A 230 10.91 6.22 8.66
CA ILE A 230 9.73 5.34 8.83
C ILE A 230 9.09 5.48 10.21
N GLY A 231 9.90 5.37 11.27
CA GLY A 231 9.40 5.52 12.65
C GLY A 231 8.74 6.88 12.89
N PRO A 232 9.42 8.00 12.60
CA PRO A 232 8.83 9.34 12.67
C PRO A 232 7.56 9.53 11.82
N LEU A 233 7.49 8.93 10.64
CA LEU A 233 6.31 9.01 9.78
C LEU A 233 5.11 8.26 10.37
N TYR A 234 5.31 7.04 10.86
CA TYR A 234 4.25 6.31 11.54
C TYR A 234 3.82 6.98 12.86
N GLU A 235 4.75 7.60 13.58
CA GLU A 235 4.46 8.42 14.75
C GLU A 235 3.53 9.58 14.41
N ARG A 236 3.84 10.34 13.36
CA ARG A 236 2.97 11.44 12.88
C ARG A 236 1.61 10.93 12.42
N GLY A 237 1.57 9.82 11.68
CA GLY A 237 0.32 9.19 11.24
C GLY A 237 -0.56 8.79 12.43
N CYS A 238 0.02 8.07 13.41
CA CYS A 238 -0.70 7.66 14.61
C CYS A 238 -1.18 8.86 15.45
N ALA A 239 -0.32 9.87 15.66
CA ALA A 239 -0.67 11.08 16.40
C ALA A 239 -1.78 11.89 15.72
N GLY A 240 -1.84 11.86 14.38
CA GLY A 240 -2.92 12.45 13.58
C GLY A 240 -4.20 11.62 13.52
N GLY A 241 -4.28 10.51 14.26
CA GLY A 241 -5.47 9.67 14.38
C GLY A 241 -5.60 8.59 13.30
N ASP A 242 -4.59 8.38 12.46
CA ASP A 242 -4.59 7.28 11.50
C ASP A 242 -4.28 5.95 12.21
N VAL A 243 -5.29 5.09 12.29
CA VAL A 243 -5.21 3.81 13.01
C VAL A 243 -4.16 2.89 12.39
N ASP A 244 -4.07 2.85 11.06
CA ASP A 244 -3.03 2.09 10.33
C ASP A 244 -1.63 2.54 10.74
N GLY A 245 -1.41 3.85 10.90
CA GLY A 245 -0.16 4.42 11.43
C GLY A 245 0.20 3.89 12.81
N CYS A 246 -0.78 3.82 13.73
CA CYS A 246 -0.57 3.24 15.07
C CYS A 246 -0.24 1.75 14.99
N THR A 247 -0.95 1.00 14.14
CA THR A 247 -0.72 -0.43 13.93
C THR A 247 0.68 -0.70 13.37
N HIS A 248 1.11 0.10 12.38
CA HIS A 248 2.41 -0.03 11.74
C HIS A 248 3.55 0.35 12.67
N LEU A 249 3.40 1.43 13.44
CA LEU A 249 4.36 1.80 14.48
C LEU A 249 4.47 0.70 15.55
N GLY A 250 3.33 0.20 16.06
CA GLY A 250 3.30 -0.84 17.07
C GLY A 250 3.97 -2.14 16.60
N ARG A 251 3.72 -2.55 15.35
CA ARG A 251 4.40 -3.69 14.72
C ARG A 251 5.90 -3.46 14.60
N ALA A 252 6.33 -2.28 14.15
CA ALA A 252 7.74 -1.97 13.97
C ALA A 252 8.51 -1.96 15.32
N LEU A 253 7.92 -1.35 16.35
CA LEU A 253 8.47 -1.34 17.71
C LEU A 253 8.50 -2.75 18.33
N ALA A 254 7.53 -3.62 18.02
CA ALA A 254 7.53 -4.99 18.53
C ALA A 254 8.63 -5.86 17.89
N ARG A 255 9.05 -5.54 16.66
CA ARG A 255 10.01 -6.34 15.88
C ARG A 255 11.42 -5.73 15.85
N GLY A 256 11.55 -4.44 16.12
CA GLY A 256 12.79 -3.70 15.93
C GLY A 256 13.22 -3.63 14.46
N ASP A 257 12.27 -3.46 13.54
CA ASP A 257 12.52 -3.47 12.09
C ASP A 257 12.50 -2.06 11.48
N HIS A 258 12.86 -1.96 10.20
CA HIS A 258 12.78 -0.72 9.42
C HIS A 258 13.47 0.51 10.05
N GLY A 259 14.54 0.30 10.82
CA GLY A 259 15.28 1.38 11.48
C GLY A 259 14.59 1.93 12.74
N VAL A 260 13.49 1.31 13.17
CA VAL A 260 12.77 1.62 14.40
C VAL A 260 13.34 0.74 15.53
N PRO A 261 13.96 1.33 16.57
CA PRO A 261 14.44 0.55 17.71
C PRO A 261 13.28 -0.16 18.42
N PRO A 262 13.46 -1.40 18.90
CA PRO A 262 12.39 -2.12 19.57
C PRO A 262 12.00 -1.44 20.89
N ASP A 263 10.69 -1.31 21.11
CA ASP A 263 10.10 -0.86 22.36
C ASP A 263 8.84 -1.68 22.63
N ALA A 264 9.01 -2.73 23.41
CA ALA A 264 7.97 -3.73 23.60
C ALA A 264 6.76 -3.20 24.40
N GLY A 265 7.00 -2.28 25.35
CA GLY A 265 5.93 -1.68 26.14
C GLY A 265 5.06 -0.76 25.27
N ARG A 266 5.72 0.13 24.54
CA ARG A 266 5.05 1.06 23.63
C ARG A 266 4.35 0.35 22.48
N ALA A 267 4.98 -0.69 21.93
CA ALA A 267 4.37 -1.53 20.90
C ALA A 267 3.02 -2.09 21.36
N ARG A 268 2.99 -2.66 22.57
CA ARG A 268 1.78 -3.24 23.16
C ARG A 268 0.70 -2.19 23.36
N GLU A 269 1.03 -1.02 23.91
CA GLU A 269 0.07 0.07 24.13
C GLU A 269 -0.58 0.55 22.83
N LEU A 270 0.21 0.77 21.78
CA LEU A 270 -0.27 1.20 20.46
C LEU A 270 -1.17 0.15 19.81
N LEU A 271 -0.76 -1.12 19.87
CA LEU A 271 -1.56 -2.22 19.32
C LEU A 271 -2.85 -2.44 20.13
N GLU A 272 -2.83 -2.27 21.46
CA GLU A 272 -4.03 -2.28 22.29
C GLU A 272 -4.97 -1.11 21.97
N GLN A 273 -4.43 0.06 21.62
CA GLN A 273 -5.22 1.21 21.18
C GLN A 273 -5.89 0.97 19.83
N ALA A 274 -5.13 0.56 18.81
CA ALA A 274 -5.68 0.29 17.48
C ALA A 274 -6.68 -0.89 17.51
N CYS A 275 -6.37 -1.94 18.25
CA CYS A 275 -7.26 -3.09 18.40
C CYS A 275 -8.57 -2.77 19.16
N ARG A 276 -8.59 -1.71 20.00
CA ARG A 276 -9.81 -1.25 20.70
C ARG A 276 -10.82 -0.59 19.77
N VAL A 277 -10.36 -0.01 18.66
CA VAL A 277 -11.23 0.56 17.61
C VAL A 277 -11.48 -0.43 16.48
N ASP A 278 -11.40 -1.74 16.80
CA ASP A 278 -11.62 -2.87 15.91
C ASP A 278 -10.69 -2.94 14.69
N ASP A 279 -9.47 -2.39 14.77
CA ASP A 279 -8.45 -2.71 13.76
C ASP A 279 -8.00 -4.17 13.90
N HIS A 280 -8.47 -5.02 12.98
CA HIS A 280 -8.23 -6.45 13.03
C HIS A 280 -6.76 -6.81 12.73
N HIS A 281 -6.01 -5.95 12.03
CA HIS A 281 -4.57 -6.11 11.85
C HIS A 281 -3.81 -5.88 13.17
N ALA A 282 -4.11 -4.79 13.90
CA ALA A 282 -3.57 -4.55 15.23
C ALA A 282 -3.93 -5.65 16.20
N CYS A 283 -5.17 -6.15 16.17
CA CYS A 283 -5.57 -7.26 17.03
C CYS A 283 -4.78 -8.54 16.74
N ALA A 284 -4.47 -8.82 15.48
CA ALA A 284 -3.63 -9.96 15.12
C ALA A 284 -2.18 -9.77 15.63
N GLU A 285 -1.59 -8.59 15.42
CA GLU A 285 -0.25 -8.30 15.92
C GLU A 285 -0.19 -8.26 17.45
N LEU A 286 -1.23 -7.76 18.12
CA LEU A 286 -1.36 -7.85 19.57
C LEU A 286 -1.43 -9.30 20.02
N GLY A 287 -2.19 -10.15 19.30
CA GLY A 287 -2.21 -11.59 19.54
C GLY A 287 -0.81 -12.20 19.53
N ARG A 288 0.02 -11.81 18.56
CA ARG A 288 1.42 -12.25 18.45
C ARG A 288 2.29 -11.73 19.59
N VAL A 289 2.13 -10.46 19.96
CA VAL A 289 2.81 -9.84 21.10
C VAL A 289 2.47 -10.55 22.41
N GLU A 290 1.20 -10.91 22.62
CA GLU A 290 0.72 -11.66 23.78
C GLU A 290 1.23 -13.11 23.79
N GLU A 291 1.21 -13.78 22.64
CA GLU A 291 1.68 -15.16 22.49
C GLU A 291 3.17 -15.28 22.84
N LEU A 292 3.98 -14.33 22.35
CA LEU A 292 5.42 -14.33 22.55
C LEU A 292 5.87 -13.67 23.86
N GLY A 293 4.98 -13.01 24.60
CA GLY A 293 5.35 -12.24 25.80
C GLY A 293 6.24 -11.04 25.48
N ILE A 294 5.99 -10.36 24.37
CA ILE A 294 6.69 -9.12 24.02
C ILE A 294 6.10 -7.99 24.89
N GLY A 295 6.89 -7.40 25.78
CA GLY A 295 6.46 -6.28 26.62
C GLY A 295 5.61 -6.71 27.83
N GLY A 296 5.61 -7.99 28.18
CA GLY A 296 4.88 -8.55 29.32
C GLY A 296 4.96 -10.08 29.36
N PRO A 297 4.39 -10.75 30.37
CA PRO A 297 4.31 -12.21 30.38
C PRO A 297 3.45 -12.72 29.23
N ALA A 298 3.85 -13.85 28.64
CA ALA A 298 3.08 -14.49 27.59
C ALA A 298 1.67 -14.88 28.08
N ASN A 299 0.67 -14.63 27.24
CA ASN A 299 -0.73 -14.99 27.50
C ASN A 299 -1.36 -15.61 26.25
N VAL A 300 -1.13 -16.92 26.11
CA VAL A 300 -1.61 -17.72 24.97
C VAL A 300 -3.13 -17.68 24.81
N GLU A 301 -3.90 -17.60 25.90
CA GLU A 301 -5.36 -17.63 25.81
C GLU A 301 -5.94 -16.30 25.37
N ARG A 302 -5.34 -15.19 25.82
CA ARG A 302 -5.65 -13.87 25.28
C ARG A 302 -5.24 -13.78 23.80
N ALA A 303 -4.06 -14.27 23.44
CA ALA A 303 -3.60 -14.33 22.05
C ALA A 303 -4.60 -15.04 21.14
N ARG A 304 -5.05 -16.24 21.53
CA ARG A 304 -6.06 -16.99 20.76
C ARG A 304 -7.39 -16.26 20.65
N SER A 305 -7.84 -15.57 21.69
CA SER A 305 -9.07 -14.77 21.64
C SER A 305 -8.94 -13.63 20.63
N LEU A 306 -7.79 -12.95 20.62
CA LEU A 306 -7.48 -11.88 19.68
C LEU A 306 -7.41 -12.40 18.24
N TYR A 307 -6.69 -13.50 18.02
CA TYR A 307 -6.60 -14.14 16.72
C TYR A 307 -7.97 -14.60 16.21
N ARG A 308 -8.82 -15.20 17.06
CA ARG A 308 -10.17 -15.62 16.66
C ARG A 308 -10.98 -14.45 16.13
N ARG A 309 -11.02 -13.35 16.91
CA ARG A 309 -11.70 -12.13 16.50
C ARG A 309 -11.17 -11.60 15.16
N SER A 310 -9.85 -11.50 14.99
CA SER A 310 -9.27 -11.02 13.73
C SER A 310 -9.54 -11.97 12.55
N CYS A 311 -9.46 -13.29 12.76
CA CYS A 311 -9.70 -14.28 11.72
C CYS A 311 -11.16 -14.22 11.23
N ASP A 312 -12.12 -14.00 12.12
CA ASP A 312 -13.55 -13.82 11.78
C ASP A 312 -13.80 -12.62 10.86
N HIS A 313 -12.89 -11.65 10.86
CA HIS A 313 -12.85 -10.52 9.93
C HIS A 313 -11.84 -10.70 8.78
N ARG A 314 -11.58 -11.96 8.39
CA ARG A 314 -10.75 -12.36 7.24
C ARG A 314 -9.27 -11.96 7.34
N ASN A 315 -8.75 -11.72 8.55
CA ASN A 315 -7.32 -11.46 8.73
C ASN A 315 -6.51 -12.76 8.57
N GLY A 316 -5.71 -12.85 7.51
CA GLY A 316 -4.96 -14.07 7.17
C GLY A 316 -3.89 -14.45 8.20
N ILE A 317 -3.19 -13.47 8.77
CA ILE A 317 -2.18 -13.70 9.83
C ILE A 317 -2.84 -14.40 11.02
N ALA A 318 -3.96 -13.87 11.50
CA ALA A 318 -4.67 -14.42 12.62
C ALA A 318 -5.21 -15.83 12.36
N CYS A 319 -5.82 -16.06 11.19
CA CYS A 319 -6.27 -17.40 10.81
C CYS A 319 -5.10 -18.39 10.72
N TYR A 320 -3.94 -17.96 10.20
CA TYR A 320 -2.74 -18.78 10.13
C TYR A 320 -2.25 -19.20 11.52
N HIS A 321 -2.16 -18.27 12.47
CA HIS A 321 -1.76 -18.57 13.86
C HIS A 321 -2.74 -19.51 14.57
N LEU A 322 -4.06 -19.36 14.35
CA LEU A 322 -5.05 -20.31 14.87
C LEU A 322 -4.88 -21.70 14.25
N GLY A 323 -4.62 -21.77 12.94
CA GLY A 323 -4.35 -23.01 12.22
C GLY A 323 -3.14 -23.74 12.79
N LEU A 324 -2.03 -23.04 13.01
CA LEU A 324 -0.83 -23.59 13.65
C LEU A 324 -1.13 -24.12 15.06
N ALA A 325 -1.75 -23.30 15.91
CA ALA A 325 -2.08 -23.68 17.28
C ALA A 325 -3.06 -24.88 17.34
N ALA A 326 -3.99 -24.98 16.40
CA ALA A 326 -4.92 -26.09 16.31
C ALA A 326 -4.23 -27.38 15.81
N ARG A 327 -3.39 -27.26 14.77
CA ARG A 327 -2.59 -28.36 14.20
C ARG A 327 -1.64 -29.00 15.21
N GLU A 328 -1.01 -28.21 16.09
CA GLU A 328 -0.13 -28.75 17.14
C GLU A 328 -0.85 -29.67 18.13
N ARG A 329 -2.14 -29.41 18.38
CA ARG A 329 -2.95 -30.10 19.40
C ARG A 329 -3.61 -31.37 18.88
N ARG A 330 -3.64 -31.59 17.56
CA ARG A 330 -4.39 -32.68 16.93
C ARG A 330 -3.61 -33.28 15.77
N ARG A 331 -3.39 -34.60 15.82
CA ARG A 331 -2.68 -35.39 14.78
C ARG A 331 -3.56 -36.50 14.17
N GLY A 332 -4.87 -36.33 14.22
CA GLY A 332 -5.85 -37.29 13.66
C GLY A 332 -6.15 -37.04 12.18
N ARG A 333 -6.81 -38.00 11.52
CA ARG A 333 -7.49 -37.77 10.24
C ARG A 333 -8.78 -36.98 10.51
N ASP A 334 -9.16 -36.11 9.58
CA ASP A 334 -10.40 -35.32 9.55
C ASP A 334 -10.44 -34.13 10.54
N ASP A 335 -9.44 -33.25 10.48
CA ASP A 335 -9.44 -32.00 11.25
C ASP A 335 -9.87 -30.81 10.39
N GLU A 336 -11.10 -30.87 9.88
CA GLU A 336 -11.72 -29.86 9.00
C GLU A 336 -11.60 -28.43 9.56
N ALA A 337 -11.62 -28.27 10.88
CA ALA A 337 -11.43 -26.96 11.51
C ALA A 337 -10.02 -26.39 11.28
N VAL A 338 -8.98 -27.23 11.25
CA VAL A 338 -7.60 -26.81 10.94
C VAL A 338 -7.47 -26.45 9.47
N LEU A 339 -8.08 -27.25 8.58
CA LEU A 339 -8.11 -26.97 7.14
C LEU A 339 -8.82 -25.65 6.85
N ASP A 340 -9.95 -25.36 7.53
CA ASP A 340 -10.67 -24.08 7.39
C ASP A 340 -9.80 -22.87 7.77
N TYR A 341 -9.05 -22.95 8.88
CA TYR A 341 -8.15 -21.86 9.27
C TYR A 341 -7.08 -21.59 8.22
N PHE A 342 -6.41 -22.63 7.70
CA PHE A 342 -5.40 -22.46 6.66
C PHE A 342 -6.00 -22.03 5.32
N ARG A 343 -7.20 -22.50 4.98
CA ARG A 343 -7.95 -22.06 3.81
C ARG A 343 -8.27 -20.58 3.87
N ARG A 344 -8.86 -20.11 4.97
CA ARG A 344 -9.16 -18.68 5.19
C ARG A 344 -7.90 -17.82 5.17
N ALA A 345 -6.79 -18.32 5.71
CA ALA A 345 -5.50 -17.63 5.64
C ALA A 345 -4.93 -17.58 4.22
N CYS A 346 -5.06 -18.66 3.44
CA CYS A 346 -4.67 -18.70 2.03
C CYS A 346 -5.54 -17.76 1.18
N ASP A 347 -6.87 -17.81 1.37
CA ASP A 347 -7.85 -16.99 0.65
C ASP A 347 -7.72 -15.48 0.97
N SER A 348 -6.98 -15.11 2.01
CA SER A 348 -6.64 -13.70 2.29
C SER A 348 -5.64 -13.14 1.25
N GLY A 349 -4.81 -14.00 0.64
CA GLY A 349 -3.79 -13.63 -0.34
C GLY A 349 -2.51 -13.04 0.27
N ASP A 350 -2.49 -12.73 1.57
CA ASP A 350 -1.35 -12.03 2.21
C ASP A 350 -0.30 -13.00 2.77
N ILE A 351 -0.65 -14.28 2.95
CA ILE A 351 0.18 -15.28 3.61
C ILE A 351 0.41 -16.48 2.67
N PRO A 352 1.33 -16.39 1.70
CA PRO A 352 1.66 -17.47 0.77
C PRO A 352 1.99 -18.80 1.49
N ARG A 353 2.63 -18.70 2.66
CA ARG A 353 2.93 -19.85 3.54
C ARG A 353 1.67 -20.59 4.02
N ALA A 354 0.52 -19.92 4.16
CA ALA A 354 -0.73 -20.56 4.53
C ALA A 354 -1.23 -21.48 3.41
N CYS A 355 -1.19 -21.01 2.15
CA CYS A 355 -1.48 -21.84 0.98
C CYS A 355 -0.53 -23.04 0.89
N GLY A 356 0.77 -22.82 1.11
CA GLY A 356 1.77 -23.90 1.13
C GLY A 356 1.53 -24.92 2.26
N THR A 357 1.11 -24.46 3.43
CA THR A 357 0.78 -25.34 4.56
C THR A 357 -0.47 -26.18 4.26
N LEU A 358 -1.51 -25.57 3.69
CA LEU A 358 -2.72 -26.29 3.28
C LEU A 358 -2.42 -27.31 2.17
N ALA A 359 -1.60 -26.93 1.18
CA ALA A 359 -1.14 -27.84 0.13
C ALA A 359 -0.40 -29.04 0.71
N TYR A 360 0.52 -28.81 1.65
CA TYR A 360 1.26 -29.85 2.33
C TYR A 360 0.36 -30.82 3.10
N MET A 361 -0.68 -30.32 3.76
CA MET A 361 -1.67 -31.16 4.45
C MET A 361 -2.39 -32.10 3.48
N TYR A 362 -2.82 -31.61 2.31
CA TYR A 362 -3.42 -32.46 1.28
C TYR A 362 -2.41 -33.43 0.64
N ASP A 363 -1.18 -33.00 0.37
CA ASP A 363 -0.16 -33.82 -0.27
C ASP A 363 0.31 -35.00 0.61
N THR A 364 0.40 -34.77 1.92
CA THR A 364 0.82 -35.79 2.88
C THR A 364 -0.34 -36.58 3.48
N GLY A 365 -1.57 -36.07 3.40
CA GLY A 365 -2.73 -36.61 4.10
C GLY A 365 -2.71 -36.31 5.61
N GLU A 366 -2.05 -35.22 6.02
CA GLU A 366 -2.07 -34.74 7.39
C GLU A 366 -3.36 -33.97 7.65
N GLY A 367 -4.25 -34.49 8.51
CA GLY A 367 -5.53 -33.85 8.84
C GLY A 367 -6.59 -33.91 7.74
N ALA A 368 -6.25 -34.44 6.55
CA ALA A 368 -7.13 -34.61 5.38
C ALA A 368 -6.84 -35.93 4.65
N GLU A 369 -7.74 -36.34 3.74
CA GLU A 369 -7.42 -37.39 2.77
C GLU A 369 -6.32 -36.91 1.82
N ARG A 370 -5.33 -37.78 1.57
CA ARG A 370 -4.21 -37.48 0.68
C ARG A 370 -4.70 -37.22 -0.75
N SER A 371 -4.42 -36.04 -1.29
CA SER A 371 -4.82 -35.62 -2.64
C SER A 371 -3.82 -34.64 -3.25
N VAL A 372 -3.00 -35.13 -4.18
CA VAL A 372 -2.07 -34.28 -4.96
C VAL A 372 -2.84 -33.30 -5.84
N GLU A 373 -3.97 -33.72 -6.41
CA GLU A 373 -4.86 -32.89 -7.22
C GLU A 373 -5.34 -31.63 -6.47
N ARG A 374 -5.62 -31.75 -5.17
CA ARG A 374 -5.97 -30.59 -4.32
C ARG A 374 -4.75 -29.78 -3.88
N ALA A 375 -3.59 -30.42 -3.73
CA ALA A 375 -2.37 -29.76 -3.26
C ALA A 375 -1.69 -28.90 -4.34
N GLU A 376 -1.61 -29.39 -5.58
CA GLU A 376 -0.89 -28.73 -6.68
C GLU A 376 -1.31 -27.26 -6.93
N PRO A 377 -2.60 -26.91 -7.07
CA PRO A 377 -2.98 -25.50 -7.29
C PRO A 377 -2.64 -24.59 -6.09
N LEU A 378 -2.66 -25.15 -4.87
CA LEU A 378 -2.29 -24.42 -3.65
C LEU A 378 -0.77 -24.21 -3.55
N TYR A 379 0.03 -25.21 -3.95
CA TYR A 379 1.47 -25.05 -4.08
C TYR A 379 1.82 -24.01 -5.16
N HIS A 380 1.11 -23.98 -6.30
CA HIS A 380 1.25 -22.92 -7.31
C HIS A 380 1.00 -21.54 -6.72
N SER A 381 -0.16 -21.33 -6.10
CA SER A 381 -0.50 -20.05 -5.49
C SER A 381 0.54 -19.60 -4.44
N ALA A 382 1.02 -20.53 -3.60
CA ALA A 382 2.05 -20.24 -2.62
C ALA A 382 3.41 -19.90 -3.27
N CYS A 383 3.80 -20.61 -4.32
CA CYS A 383 5.05 -20.37 -5.04
C CYS A 383 5.04 -19.02 -5.78
N ASP A 384 3.92 -18.68 -6.43
CA ASP A 384 3.73 -17.37 -7.07
C ASP A 384 3.78 -16.23 -6.05
N GLY A 385 3.36 -16.50 -4.81
CA GLY A 385 3.52 -15.63 -3.66
C GLY A 385 4.93 -15.62 -3.04
N GLY A 386 5.90 -16.32 -3.61
CA GLY A 386 7.29 -16.37 -3.14
C GLY A 386 7.51 -17.29 -1.94
N HIS A 387 6.69 -18.33 -1.73
CA HIS A 387 6.96 -19.35 -0.71
C HIS A 387 7.90 -20.43 -1.28
N ALA A 388 9.16 -20.39 -0.88
CA ALA A 388 10.22 -21.21 -1.49
C ALA A 388 9.96 -22.72 -1.39
N ASP A 389 9.49 -23.20 -0.25
CA ASP A 389 9.25 -24.63 -0.04
C ASP A 389 8.10 -25.14 -0.92
N SER A 390 7.11 -24.31 -1.23
CA SER A 390 6.06 -24.66 -2.19
C SER A 390 6.61 -24.75 -3.61
N CYS A 391 7.48 -23.84 -4.02
CA CYS A 391 8.17 -23.92 -5.31
C CYS A 391 9.00 -25.21 -5.42
N MET A 392 9.72 -25.60 -4.36
CA MET A 392 10.45 -26.86 -4.34
C MET A 392 9.52 -28.08 -4.49
N ARG A 393 8.37 -28.07 -3.79
CA ARG A 393 7.38 -29.14 -3.93
C ARG A 393 6.82 -29.26 -5.35
N LEU A 394 6.57 -28.14 -6.03
CA LEU A 394 6.16 -28.16 -7.44
C LEU A 394 7.24 -28.72 -8.36
N ALA A 395 8.51 -28.40 -8.10
CA ALA A 395 9.62 -28.94 -8.86
C ALA A 395 9.70 -30.47 -8.76
N ASP A 396 9.35 -31.02 -7.60
CA ASP A 396 9.26 -32.47 -7.37
C ASP A 396 8.01 -33.08 -8.00
N LEU A 397 6.88 -32.37 -8.07
CA LEU A 397 5.63 -32.88 -8.66
C LEU A 397 5.64 -32.95 -10.19
N VAL A 398 6.39 -32.08 -10.88
CA VAL A 398 6.44 -32.04 -12.36
C VAL A 398 7.43 -33.05 -12.97
N GLU A 399 7.50 -34.26 -12.41
CA GLU A 399 8.36 -35.34 -12.90
C GLU A 399 8.16 -35.57 -14.41
N GLY A 400 9.25 -35.45 -15.18
CA GLY A 400 9.25 -35.63 -16.64
C GLY A 400 9.44 -34.35 -17.47
N ASP A 401 9.38 -33.16 -16.86
CA ASP A 401 9.75 -31.88 -17.49
C ASP A 401 10.90 -31.20 -16.71
N PRO A 402 12.18 -31.50 -17.06
CA PRO A 402 13.34 -30.93 -16.39
C PRO A 402 13.40 -29.40 -16.48
N THR A 403 12.87 -28.81 -17.56
CA THR A 403 12.87 -27.36 -17.77
C THR A 403 11.91 -26.68 -16.79
N ARG A 404 10.70 -27.22 -16.67
CA ARG A 404 9.68 -26.71 -15.74
C ARG A 404 10.10 -26.93 -14.29
N ALA A 405 10.66 -28.10 -13.96
CA ALA A 405 11.22 -28.37 -12.64
C ALA A 405 12.32 -27.35 -12.29
N GLN A 406 13.23 -27.06 -13.22
CA GLN A 406 14.29 -26.09 -13.01
C GLN A 406 13.74 -24.67 -12.79
N SER A 407 12.70 -24.28 -13.53
CA SER A 407 12.03 -22.98 -13.33
C SER A 407 11.52 -22.81 -11.89
N TYR A 408 10.87 -23.83 -11.33
CA TYR A 408 10.37 -23.76 -9.95
C TYR A 408 11.51 -23.76 -8.92
N ARG A 409 12.61 -24.48 -9.16
CA ARG A 409 13.78 -24.41 -8.26
C ARG A 409 14.44 -23.04 -8.28
N THR A 410 14.54 -22.39 -9.44
CA THR A 410 15.03 -21.01 -9.53
C THR A 410 14.12 -20.05 -8.77
N ALA A 411 12.79 -20.16 -8.96
CA ALA A 411 11.83 -19.36 -8.20
C ALA A 411 11.94 -19.59 -6.67
N ALA A 412 12.19 -20.84 -6.24
CA ALA A 412 12.45 -21.15 -4.83
C ALA A 412 13.72 -20.45 -4.31
N CYS A 413 14.80 -20.41 -5.09
CA CYS A 413 16.01 -19.71 -4.71
C CYS A 413 15.80 -18.19 -4.61
N GLU A 414 15.09 -17.59 -5.55
CA GLU A 414 14.73 -16.17 -5.52
C GLU A 414 13.86 -15.85 -4.29
N ALA A 415 12.89 -16.70 -3.98
CA ALA A 415 12.05 -16.60 -2.80
C ALA A 415 12.85 -16.65 -1.49
N ARG A 416 13.83 -17.56 -1.36
CA ARG A 416 14.67 -17.65 -0.15
C ARG A 416 15.55 -16.43 0.08
N ILE A 417 16.02 -15.78 -0.98
CA ILE A 417 16.75 -14.51 -0.89
C ILE A 417 15.87 -13.40 -0.27
N VAL A 418 14.54 -13.51 -0.44
CA VAL A 418 13.57 -12.57 0.12
C VAL A 418 13.11 -12.99 1.52
N GLU A 419 12.92 -14.28 1.78
CA GLU A 419 12.46 -14.82 3.08
C GLU A 419 13.55 -14.78 4.16
N ASP A 420 14.76 -15.28 3.84
CA ASP A 420 15.92 -15.14 4.70
C ASP A 420 16.62 -13.84 4.29
N ARG A 421 16.57 -12.82 5.16
CA ARG A 421 17.65 -11.84 5.18
C ARG A 421 18.91 -12.61 5.52
N CYS A 422 19.60 -13.20 4.55
CA CYS A 422 20.92 -13.77 4.75
C CYS A 422 21.73 -12.74 5.52
N GLU A 423 22.20 -13.09 6.71
CA GLU A 423 23.06 -12.25 7.56
C GLU A 423 24.45 -12.05 6.95
N THR A 424 24.57 -11.99 5.62
CA THR A 424 25.65 -11.27 4.99
C THR A 424 25.17 -9.84 4.83
N ARG A 425 25.89 -8.88 5.42
CA ARG A 425 25.76 -7.44 5.14
C ARG A 425 25.89 -7.21 3.62
N ALA A 426 24.81 -7.36 2.88
CA ALA A 426 24.78 -7.23 1.44
C ALA A 426 23.38 -6.75 1.04
N VAL A 427 23.24 -5.42 1.05
CA VAL A 427 22.73 -4.61 -0.05
C VAL A 427 21.61 -5.24 -0.92
N PRO A 428 20.41 -4.63 -0.99
CA PRO A 428 19.27 -5.16 -1.73
C PRO A 428 19.56 -5.32 -3.23
N PRO A 429 18.74 -6.10 -3.98
CA PRO A 429 18.83 -6.20 -5.43
C PRO A 429 18.45 -4.86 -6.07
N ARG A 430 19.42 -3.95 -6.11
CA ARG A 430 19.43 -2.76 -6.95
C ARG A 430 20.55 -2.94 -7.95
N SER A 431 20.28 -2.64 -9.20
CA SER A 431 21.29 -2.35 -10.20
C SER A 431 22.16 -1.19 -9.69
N TYR A 432 23.31 -1.49 -9.11
CA TYR A 432 24.26 -0.45 -8.68
C TYR A 432 24.95 0.14 -9.91
N ALA A 433 24.47 1.26 -10.43
CA ALA A 433 25.34 2.19 -11.15
C ALA A 433 26.24 2.91 -10.14
N GLY A 434 27.24 2.22 -9.58
CA GLY A 434 28.19 2.82 -8.64
C GLY A 434 29.16 3.77 -9.35
N ARG A 435 29.22 5.04 -8.94
CA ARG A 435 30.20 6.03 -9.41
C ARG A 435 31.53 5.81 -8.66
N VAL A 436 32.58 5.41 -9.37
CA VAL A 436 33.94 5.25 -8.81
C VAL A 436 34.49 6.64 -8.43
N THR A 437 34.76 6.87 -7.13
CA THR A 437 35.18 8.20 -6.62
C THR A 437 36.69 8.38 -6.43
N ALA A 438 37.52 7.35 -6.62
CA ALA A 438 38.97 7.54 -6.68
C ALA A 438 39.70 6.37 -7.36
N VAL A 439 40.54 6.68 -8.34
CA VAL A 439 41.61 5.81 -8.84
C VAL A 439 42.92 6.55 -8.55
N ARG A 440 43.82 5.96 -7.77
CA ARG A 440 45.13 6.57 -7.48
C ARG A 440 46.03 6.37 -8.70
N GLY A 441 45.96 7.33 -9.62
CA GLY A 441 46.80 7.44 -10.81
C GLY A 441 46.83 8.89 -11.26
N ARG A 442 47.97 9.37 -11.76
CA ARG A 442 48.16 10.77 -12.18
C ARG A 442 47.37 11.08 -13.46
N ARG A 443 46.05 11.21 -13.36
CA ARG A 443 45.13 12.01 -14.19
C ARG A 443 43.70 11.63 -13.81
N THR A 444 42.90 12.63 -13.47
CA THR A 444 41.46 12.51 -13.24
C THR A 444 40.75 11.97 -14.49
N PRO A 445 40.02 10.84 -14.42
CA PRO A 445 39.10 10.45 -15.49
C PRO A 445 37.85 11.35 -15.47
N ARG A 446 37.34 11.71 -16.66
CA ARG A 446 35.98 12.21 -16.83
C ARG A 446 34.99 11.08 -16.54
N GLU A 447 33.82 11.47 -16.07
CA GLU A 447 32.72 10.67 -15.53
C GLU A 447 32.35 9.43 -16.38
N GLY A 448 32.06 8.29 -15.74
CA GLY A 448 31.34 7.16 -16.35
C GLY A 448 32.04 5.80 -16.25
N ALA A 449 31.92 5.13 -15.10
CA ALA A 449 32.12 3.67 -15.00
C ALA A 449 30.89 3.08 -14.33
N HIS A 450 30.28 2.06 -14.94
CA HIS A 450 29.10 1.36 -14.42
C HIS A 450 29.46 -0.12 -14.21
N CYS A 451 29.37 -0.64 -12.99
CA CYS A 451 29.43 -2.07 -12.71
C CYS A 451 28.00 -2.58 -12.52
N SER A 452 27.42 -3.27 -13.51
CA SER A 452 26.19 -4.02 -13.26
C SER A 452 26.51 -5.27 -12.45
N VAL A 453 25.84 -5.44 -11.31
CA VAL A 453 25.81 -6.68 -10.52
C VAL A 453 24.59 -7.46 -11.03
N VAL A 454 24.81 -8.58 -11.72
CA VAL A 454 23.72 -9.50 -12.09
C VAL A 454 23.78 -10.68 -11.13
N TYR A 455 22.67 -10.92 -10.43
CA TYR A 455 22.47 -12.12 -9.62
C TYR A 455 21.88 -13.20 -10.56
N ASP A 456 22.60 -14.30 -10.74
CA ASP A 456 22.09 -15.49 -11.44
C ASP A 456 21.87 -16.57 -10.36
N ALA A 457 20.61 -16.85 -10.03
CA ALA A 457 20.22 -17.87 -9.05
C ALA A 457 20.03 -19.20 -9.80
N GLN A 458 21.07 -20.04 -9.79
CA GLN A 458 21.00 -21.37 -10.39
C GLN A 458 20.81 -22.42 -9.30
N ALA A 459 19.74 -23.21 -9.42
CA ALA A 459 19.55 -24.39 -8.58
C ALA A 459 20.30 -25.58 -9.20
N ASP A 460 21.48 -25.90 -8.70
CA ASP A 460 22.25 -27.08 -9.09
C ASP A 460 22.15 -28.13 -7.97
N GLY A 461 21.48 -29.26 -8.24
CA GLY A 461 21.48 -30.42 -7.34
C GLY A 461 20.96 -30.18 -5.91
N GLY A 462 20.09 -29.18 -5.71
CA GLY A 462 19.55 -28.80 -4.39
C GLY A 462 20.27 -27.63 -3.71
N HIS A 463 21.29 -27.04 -4.34
CA HIS A 463 21.99 -25.85 -3.86
C HIS A 463 21.61 -24.61 -4.68
N CYS A 464 21.30 -23.50 -4.00
CA CYS A 464 21.15 -22.19 -4.64
C CYS A 464 22.53 -21.58 -4.84
N ARG A 465 23.01 -21.54 -6.09
CA ARG A 465 24.24 -20.81 -6.44
C ARG A 465 23.86 -19.38 -6.83
N LEU A 466 24.40 -18.41 -6.08
CA LEU A 466 24.36 -16.99 -6.39
C LEU A 466 25.61 -16.63 -7.20
N THR A 467 25.44 -16.33 -8.48
CA THR A 467 26.56 -15.84 -9.32
C THR A 467 26.49 -14.33 -9.40
N VAL A 468 27.57 -13.65 -9.02
CA VAL A 468 27.72 -12.19 -9.20
C VAL A 468 28.53 -11.95 -10.47
N ARG A 469 27.91 -11.39 -11.51
CA ARG A 469 28.64 -10.93 -12.71
C ARG A 469 28.89 -9.43 -12.61
N CYS A 470 30.14 -9.01 -12.77
CA CYS A 470 30.52 -7.61 -12.96
C CYS A 470 30.80 -7.36 -14.45
N ALA A 471 30.07 -6.44 -15.10
CA ALA A 471 30.40 -6.03 -16.47
C ALA A 471 31.61 -5.07 -16.49
N GLY A 472 32.56 -5.34 -17.40
CA GLY A 472 33.80 -4.57 -17.56
C GLY A 472 33.59 -3.15 -18.11
N VAL A 473 34.49 -2.25 -17.72
CA VAL A 473 34.50 -0.83 -18.10
C VAL A 473 34.89 -0.66 -19.57
N ALA A 474 34.07 0.05 -20.36
CA ALA A 474 34.48 0.55 -21.67
C ALA A 474 35.23 1.88 -21.50
N LEU A 475 36.57 1.85 -21.57
CA LEU A 475 37.38 3.06 -21.68
C LEU A 475 37.41 3.52 -23.14
N TYR A 476 36.69 4.59 -23.48
CA TYR A 476 36.92 5.30 -24.74
C TYR A 476 38.18 6.17 -24.59
N GLY A 477 39.31 5.68 -25.10
CA GLY A 477 40.43 6.55 -25.47
C GLY A 477 41.82 5.94 -25.27
N GLY A 478 42.52 5.74 -26.39
CA GLY A 478 43.99 5.81 -26.50
C GLY A 478 44.77 4.64 -25.92
N ALA A 479 45.65 4.07 -26.73
CA ALA A 479 46.62 3.08 -26.32
C ALA A 479 47.51 3.63 -25.18
N ASP A 480 47.31 3.13 -23.97
CA ASP A 480 48.33 2.96 -22.92
C ASP A 480 47.71 2.13 -21.77
N GLU A 481 48.48 1.15 -21.30
CA GLU A 481 48.08 0.12 -20.33
C GLU A 481 47.63 0.74 -18.99
N ALA A 482 46.32 0.71 -18.74
CA ALA A 482 45.73 1.06 -17.45
C ALA A 482 45.11 -0.17 -16.78
N TRP A 483 45.73 -0.66 -15.70
CA TRP A 483 45.21 -1.76 -14.90
C TRP A 483 44.11 -1.27 -13.96
N THR A 484 42.92 -1.87 -14.03
CA THR A 484 41.82 -1.61 -13.09
C THR A 484 41.65 -2.81 -12.18
N THR A 485 42.05 -2.69 -10.92
CA THR A 485 41.80 -3.71 -9.89
C THR A 485 40.42 -3.47 -9.25
N CYS A 486 39.49 -4.39 -9.45
CA CYS A 486 38.22 -4.41 -8.72
C CYS A 486 38.41 -5.20 -7.42
N ARG A 487 38.35 -4.53 -6.27
CA ARG A 487 38.43 -5.17 -4.95
C ARG A 487 37.02 -5.26 -4.36
N VAL A 488 36.50 -6.47 -4.18
CA VAL A 488 35.26 -6.72 -3.43
C VAL A 488 35.66 -7.18 -2.03
N THR A 489 35.68 -6.27 -1.07
CA THR A 489 35.87 -6.57 0.36
C THR A 489 34.53 -6.48 1.08
N GLY A 490 34.06 -7.60 1.64
CA GLY A 490 32.93 -7.60 2.56
C GLY A 490 33.33 -7.09 3.95
N THR A 491 32.43 -6.31 4.56
CA THR A 491 32.38 -5.82 5.95
C THR A 491 33.29 -4.64 6.36
N SER A 492 32.75 -3.41 6.24
CA SER A 492 33.09 -2.16 6.96
C SER A 492 34.55 -1.74 7.23
N VAL A 493 34.98 -0.71 6.48
CA VAL A 493 35.91 0.42 6.73
C VAL A 493 36.99 0.31 7.84
N VAL A 494 38.28 0.29 7.44
CA VAL A 494 39.37 1.14 7.99
C VAL A 494 40.45 1.31 6.90
N ALA A 495 40.98 2.53 6.72
CA ALA A 495 42.15 2.80 5.88
C ALA A 495 43.44 2.65 6.68
N THR A 496 44.44 1.93 6.16
CA THR A 496 45.83 2.04 6.60
C THR A 496 46.81 1.74 5.47
N ASP A 497 47.79 2.63 5.31
CA ASP A 497 48.97 2.55 4.46
C ASP A 497 49.85 1.32 4.81
N PHE A 498 50.64 0.78 3.87
CA PHE A 498 52.12 0.72 3.97
C PHE A 498 52.81 0.06 2.75
N GLU A 499 54.00 0.61 2.53
CA GLU A 499 55.19 0.41 1.69
C GLU A 499 55.50 -0.85 0.86
N THR A 500 56.26 -0.56 -0.20
CA THR A 500 56.85 -1.41 -1.26
C THR A 500 58.18 -2.06 -0.89
N SER A 501 58.42 -3.31 -1.29
CA SER A 501 59.78 -3.88 -1.52
C SER A 501 59.74 -5.26 -2.21
N PRO A 502 60.85 -5.82 -2.77
CA PRO A 502 60.94 -6.01 -4.22
C PRO A 502 61.42 -7.42 -4.67
N PHE A 503 61.22 -7.74 -5.96
CA PHE A 503 61.72 -8.93 -6.70
C PHE A 503 61.20 -10.29 -6.19
N ASP A 504 60.83 -11.26 -7.03
CA ASP A 504 61.62 -11.99 -8.02
C ASP A 504 60.61 -12.71 -8.95
N GLY A 505 60.88 -12.70 -10.26
CA GLY A 505 60.00 -13.27 -11.27
C GLY A 505 59.99 -14.79 -11.27
N SER A 506 58.92 -15.37 -10.73
CA SER A 506 58.40 -16.69 -11.06
C SER A 506 56.92 -16.76 -10.66
N PRO A 507 55.95 -17.02 -11.56
CA PRO A 507 54.57 -17.22 -11.14
C PRO A 507 54.42 -18.61 -10.49
N GLN A 508 54.35 -18.65 -9.17
CA GLN A 508 53.72 -19.75 -8.43
C GLN A 508 52.33 -19.31 -7.97
N LEU A 509 51.33 -20.14 -8.23
CA LEU A 509 49.96 -19.93 -7.76
C LEU A 509 49.90 -20.34 -6.27
N MET A 510 49.94 -19.35 -5.37
CA MET A 510 49.69 -19.58 -3.94
C MET A 510 48.29 -19.07 -3.59
N LEU A 511 47.42 -19.99 -3.13
CA LEU A 511 46.14 -19.67 -2.50
C LEU A 511 46.39 -19.60 -1.00
N ASP A 512 46.44 -18.39 -0.43
CA ASP A 512 46.47 -18.20 1.01
C ASP A 512 45.03 -17.98 1.51
N THR A 513 44.53 -18.96 2.27
CA THR A 513 43.12 -19.04 2.69
C THR A 513 42.76 -18.18 3.90
N GLU A 514 43.67 -17.35 4.42
CA GLU A 514 43.37 -16.49 5.57
C GLU A 514 43.26 -14.98 5.27
N ALA A 515 43.61 -14.54 4.05
CA ALA A 515 43.41 -13.16 3.62
C ALA A 515 42.86 -13.13 2.20
N GLY A 516 41.53 -13.00 2.06
CA GLY A 516 40.79 -12.99 0.79
C GLY A 516 41.25 -11.90 -0.18
N THR A 517 42.33 -12.18 -0.89
CA THR A 517 42.94 -11.31 -1.91
C THR A 517 42.94 -12.10 -3.21
N LEU A 518 42.11 -11.69 -4.17
CA LEU A 518 42.08 -12.31 -5.50
C LEU A 518 42.98 -11.48 -6.42
N THR A 519 44.22 -11.91 -6.59
CA THR A 519 45.17 -11.31 -7.53
C THR A 519 45.00 -12.01 -8.88
N VAL A 520 44.44 -11.31 -9.87
CA VAL A 520 44.36 -11.84 -11.24
C VAL A 520 45.76 -11.75 -11.85
N GLY A 521 46.40 -12.92 -12.01
CA GLY A 521 47.67 -13.05 -12.72
C GLY A 521 47.51 -12.82 -14.22
N ASP A 522 48.59 -12.31 -14.81
CA ASP A 522 48.80 -11.86 -16.20
C ASP A 522 47.81 -12.42 -17.25
N VAL A 523 46.81 -11.61 -17.64
CA VAL A 523 45.93 -11.91 -18.76
C VAL A 523 46.47 -11.19 -20.00
N SER A 524 47.34 -11.89 -20.74
CA SER A 524 47.76 -11.44 -22.06
C SER A 524 46.54 -11.20 -22.96
N ALA A 525 46.54 -10.03 -23.60
CA ALA A 525 45.44 -9.42 -24.34
C ALA A 525 44.51 -10.42 -25.05
N ARG A 526 43.24 -10.45 -24.63
CA ARG A 526 42.14 -11.07 -25.37
C ARG A 526 41.04 -10.04 -25.64
N PRO A 527 40.17 -10.26 -26.65
CA PRO A 527 39.23 -9.26 -27.16
C PRO A 527 38.25 -8.79 -26.08
N ALA A 528 37.58 -7.66 -26.32
CA ALA A 528 36.65 -6.93 -25.45
C ALA A 528 35.39 -7.69 -24.94
N SER A 529 35.43 -9.03 -24.91
CA SER A 529 34.35 -9.93 -24.49
C SER A 529 34.83 -11.07 -23.58
N SER A 530 36.01 -10.96 -22.96
CA SER A 530 36.48 -11.96 -21.98
C SER A 530 35.85 -11.76 -20.60
N TRP A 531 35.19 -12.80 -20.10
CA TRP A 531 34.56 -12.86 -18.77
C TRP A 531 35.47 -13.58 -17.77
N VAL A 532 35.36 -13.23 -16.49
CA VAL A 532 35.98 -13.97 -15.39
C VAL A 532 34.86 -14.61 -14.57
N GLU A 533 34.81 -15.94 -14.57
CA GLU A 533 33.95 -16.70 -13.64
C GLU A 533 34.63 -16.80 -12.29
N VAL A 534 33.95 -16.36 -11.24
CA VAL A 534 34.35 -16.62 -9.86
C VAL A 534 33.26 -17.47 -9.21
N ALA A 535 33.54 -18.75 -9.02
CA ALA A 535 32.68 -19.64 -8.26
C ALA A 535 32.88 -19.37 -6.76
N VAL A 536 31.88 -18.80 -6.09
CA VAL A 536 31.85 -18.72 -4.63
C VAL A 536 31.01 -19.88 -4.14
N SER A 537 31.67 -20.92 -3.63
CA SER A 537 31.02 -22.03 -2.95
C SER A 537 30.74 -21.61 -1.51
N ALA A 538 29.48 -21.43 -1.13
CA ALA A 538 29.11 -21.45 0.28
C ALA A 538 29.15 -22.92 0.73
N VAL A 539 30.12 -23.26 1.57
CA VAL A 539 30.15 -24.51 2.33
C VAL A 539 29.41 -24.24 3.65
N PRO A 540 28.64 -25.20 4.22
CA PRO A 540 27.59 -24.96 5.23
C PRO A 540 27.98 -24.13 6.45
#